data_AF-A0A285FJI9-F1
#
_entry.id   AF-A0A285FJI9-F1
#
_cell.length_a   1.000
_cell.length_b   1.000
_cell.length_c   1.000
_cell.angle_alpha   90.00
_cell.angle_beta   90.00
_cell.angle_gamma   90.00
#
_symmetry.space_group_name_H-M   'P 1'
#
loop_
_entity.id
_entity.type
_entity.pdbx_description
1 polymer ?
#
loop_
_entity_poly.entity_id
_entity_poly.type
_entity_poly.pdbx_seq_one_letter_code
_entity_poly.pdbx_strand_id
1 'polypeptide(L)' 'MQKISQEYVLAIFFTKALNKEKLLIEKYKAYYPNFKDQETKDMLKEFNKSAQKHVNIMKDKMIKLGIK' A
#
# COMPACT_ATOMS: atom_id res chain seq x y z
N MET A 1 -14.65 11.78 23.74
CA MET A 1 -15.00 12.14 22.34
C MET A 1 -13.77 12.34 21.44
N GLN A 2 -12.77 13.15 21.81
CA GLN A 2 -11.58 13.37 20.96
C GLN A 2 -10.81 12.10 20.58
N LYS A 3 -10.56 11.20 21.54
CA LYS A 3 -9.81 9.95 21.27
C LYS A 3 -10.49 9.02 20.26
N ILE A 4 -11.81 8.82 20.39
CA ILE A 4 -12.63 8.04 19.45
C ILE A 4 -12.61 8.69 18.05
N SER A 5 -12.64 10.02 17.97
CA SER A 5 -12.54 10.71 16.68
C SER A 5 -11.17 10.55 16.02
N GLN A 6 -10.08 10.52 16.80
CA GLN A 6 -8.71 10.32 16.29
C GLN A 6 -8.52 8.89 15.79
N GLU A 7 -8.97 7.89 16.54
CA GLU A 7 -8.91 6.47 16.14
C GLU A 7 -9.71 6.23 14.84
N TYR A 8 -10.90 6.83 14.72
CA TYR A 8 -11.71 6.74 13.51
C TYR A 8 -11.04 7.40 12.29
N VAL A 9 -10.46 8.58 12.48
CA VAL A 9 -9.71 9.27 11.43
C VAL A 9 -8.49 8.46 11.00
N LEU A 10 -7.74 7.89 11.96
CA LEU A 10 -6.63 6.99 11.68
C LEU A 10 -7.06 5.77 10.86
N ALA A 11 -8.17 5.13 11.23
CA ALA A 11 -8.72 3.99 10.51
C ALA A 11 -9.00 4.33 9.04
N ILE A 12 -9.67 5.46 8.78
CA ILE A 12 -9.94 5.94 7.41
C ILE A 12 -8.65 6.11 6.61
N PHE A 13 -7.63 6.74 7.20
CA PHE A 13 -6.36 6.99 6.51
C PHE A 13 -5.61 5.68 6.23
N PHE A 14 -5.54 4.76 7.19
CA PHE A 14 -4.92 3.45 6.98
C PHE A 14 -5.63 2.65 5.89
N THR A 15 -6.97 2.59 5.91
CA THR A 15 -7.73 1.90 4.86
C THR A 15 -7.49 2.53 3.49
N LYS A 16 -7.53 3.87 3.39
CA LYS A 16 -7.25 4.58 2.13
C LYS A 16 -5.83 4.30 1.62
N ALA A 17 -4.83 4.34 2.49
CA ALA A 17 -3.44 4.06 2.13
C ALA A 17 -3.26 2.61 1.67
N LEU A 18 -3.82 1.63 2.39
CA LEU A 18 -3.80 0.22 1.99
C LEU A 18 -4.45 -0.01 0.62
N ASN A 19 -5.59 0.63 0.36
CA ASN A 19 -6.28 0.50 -0.91
C ASN A 19 -5.44 1.07 -2.07
N LYS A 20 -4.74 2.19 -1.84
CA LYS A 20 -3.82 2.76 -2.83
C LYS A 20 -2.62 1.85 -3.10
N GLU A 21 -1.99 1.29 -2.07
CA GLU A 21 -0.85 0.37 -2.27
C GLU A 21 -1.28 -0.90 -3.02
N LYS A 22 -2.44 -1.47 -2.68
CA LYS A 22 -3.00 -2.61 -3.42
C LYS A 22 -3.25 -2.25 -4.89
N LEU A 23 -3.81 -1.07 -5.15
CA LEU A 23 -4.02 -0.58 -6.52
C LEU A 23 -2.69 -0.44 -7.28
N LEU A 24 -1.65 0.12 -6.64
CA LEU A 24 -0.32 0.25 -7.25
C LEU A 24 0.26 -1.11 -7.61
N ILE A 25 0.20 -2.10 -6.70
CA ILE A 25 0.65 -3.46 -6.97
C ILE A 25 -0.02 -4.04 -8.22
N GLU A 26 -1.35 -3.92 -8.33
CA GLU A 26 -2.09 -4.42 -9.49
C GLU A 26 -1.73 -3.64 -10.77
N LYS A 27 -1.55 -2.31 -10.68
CA LYS A 27 -1.13 -1.49 -11.83
C LYS A 27 0.28 -1.83 -12.30
N TYR A 28 1.23 -2.04 -11.40
CA TYR A 28 2.59 -2.42 -11.76
C TYR A 28 2.60 -3.79 -12.45
N LYS A 29 1.87 -4.78 -11.94
CA LYS A 29 1.72 -6.08 -12.61
C LYS A 29 1.09 -5.95 -13.99
N ALA A 30 0.05 -5.15 -14.13
CA ALA A 30 -0.65 -4.95 -15.40
C ALA A 30 0.21 -4.22 -16.44
N TYR A 31 1.04 -3.27 -16.02
CA TYR A 31 1.87 -2.49 -16.94
C TYR A 31 3.23 -3.11 -17.23
N TYR A 32 3.78 -3.92 -16.32
CA TYR A 32 5.04 -4.64 -16.51
C TYR A 32 5.21 -5.34 -17.89
N PRO A 33 4.22 -6.09 -18.42
CA PRO A 33 4.36 -6.74 -19.73
C PRO A 33 4.39 -5.76 -20.91
N ASN A 34 3.92 -4.52 -20.73
CA ASN A 34 3.81 -3.54 -21.82
C ASN A 34 5.15 -2.84 -22.12
N PHE A 35 6.12 -2.92 -21.21
CA PHE A 35 7.43 -2.31 -21.39
C PHE A 35 8.39 -3.29 -22.06
N LYS A 36 9.20 -2.79 -23.00
CA LYS A 36 10.29 -3.56 -23.62
C LYS A 36 11.63 -3.29 -22.93
N ASP A 37 11.83 -2.06 -22.48
CA ASP A 37 13.01 -1.62 -21.78
C ASP A 37 13.19 -2.32 -20.42
N GLN A 38 14.41 -2.77 -20.17
CA GLN A 38 14.75 -3.57 -18.99
C GLN A 38 14.86 -2.70 -17.73
N GLU A 39 15.37 -1.47 -17.85
CA GLU A 39 15.49 -0.53 -16.74
C GLU A 39 14.10 -0.19 -16.17
N THR A 40 13.14 0.11 -17.04
CA THR A 40 11.76 0.37 -16.66
C THR A 40 11.11 -0.85 -16.00
N LYS A 41 11.39 -2.06 -16.49
CA LYS A 41 10.91 -3.30 -15.87
C LYS A 41 11.45 -3.49 -14.47
N ASP A 42 12.74 -3.26 -14.27
CA ASP A 42 13.36 -3.45 -12.97
C ASP A 42 12.88 -2.38 -11.97
N MET A 43 12.71 -1.13 -12.42
CA MET A 43 12.05 -0.08 -11.65
C MET A 43 10.63 -0.49 -11.20
N LEU A 44 9.81 -1.05 -12.10
CA LEU A 44 8.47 -1.54 -11.75
C LEU A 44 8.49 -2.70 -10.75
N LYS A 45 9.49 -3.59 -10.84
CA LYS A 45 9.66 -4.67 -9.84
C LYS A 45 10.00 -4.10 -8.47
N GLU A 46 10.91 -3.12 -8.40
CA GLU A 46 11.29 -2.48 -7.14
C GLU A 46 10.13 -1.72 -6.52
N PHE A 47 9.36 -0.99 -7.32
CA PHE A 47 8.15 -0.31 -6.85
C PHE A 47 7.11 -1.30 -6.33
N ASN A 48 6.90 -2.42 -7.02
CA ASN A 48 5.99 -3.47 -6.57
C ASN A 48 6.45 -4.10 -5.24
N LYS A 49 7.74 -4.44 -5.10
CA LYS A 49 8.30 -4.94 -3.83
C LYS A 49 8.11 -3.93 -2.69
N SER A 50 8.32 -2.64 -2.97
CA SER A 50 8.19 -1.57 -1.98
C SER A 50 6.74 -1.39 -1.53
N ALA A 51 5.80 -1.37 -2.48
CA ALA A 51 4.37 -1.31 -2.18
C ALA A 51 3.90 -2.50 -1.33
N GLN A 52 4.37 -3.72 -1.62
CA GLN A 52 4.08 -4.91 -0.80
C GLN A 52 4.63 -4.77 0.63
N LYS A 53 5.84 -4.22 0.79
CA LYS A 53 6.41 -3.92 2.12
C LYS A 53 5.57 -2.90 2.87
N HIS A 54 5.10 -1.84 2.21
CA HIS A 54 4.20 -0.85 2.83
C HIS A 54 2.88 -1.48 3.29
N VAL A 55 2.28 -2.36 2.49
CA VAL A 55 1.07 -3.11 2.89
C VAL A 55 1.31 -3.89 4.18
N ASN A 56 2.43 -4.61 4.28
CA ASN A 56 2.75 -5.40 5.48
C ASN A 56 2.96 -4.49 6.70
N ILE A 57 3.75 -3.43 6.57
CA ILE A 57 3.99 -2.46 7.66
C ILE A 57 2.67 -1.82 8.13
N MET A 58 1.78 -1.46 7.21
CA MET A 58 0.49 -0.85 7.55
C MET A 58 -0.43 -1.84 8.26
N LYS A 59 -0.52 -3.09 7.77
CA LYS A 59 -1.29 -4.15 8.45
C LYS A 59 -0.78 -4.39 9.87
N ASP A 60 0.53 -4.49 10.05
CA ASP A 60 1.15 -4.66 11.37
C ASP A 60 0.83 -3.49 12.31
N LYS A 61 0.88 -2.25 11.79
CA LYS A 61 0.50 -1.05 12.56
C LYS A 61 -0.98 -1.05 12.91
N MET A 62 -1.86 -1.41 11.99
CA MET A 62 -3.30 -1.49 12.24
C MET A 62 -3.62 -2.50 13.34
N ILE A 63 -3.00 -3.69 13.31
CA ILE A 63 -3.15 -4.71 14.35
C ILE A 63 -2.71 -4.16 15.71
N LYS A 64 -1.54 -3.52 15.78
CA LYS A 64 -1.02 -2.91 17.03
C LYS A 64 -1.91 -1.81 17.59
N LEU A 65 -2.62 -1.10 16.72
CA LEU A 65 -3.52 -0.01 17.07
C LEU A 65 -4.97 -0.46 17.28
N GLY A 66 -5.27 -1.76 17.12
CA GLY A 66 -6.64 -2.29 17.24
C GLY A 66 -7.59 -1.83 16.13
N ILE A 67 -7.03 -1.36 15.00
CA ILE A 67 -7.80 -0.92 13.83
C ILE A 67 -8.10 -2.17 12.99
N LYS A 68 -9.39 -2.47 12.81
CA LYS A 68 -9.87 -3.58 11.97
C LYS A 68 -10.00 -3.16 10.50
#